data_AF-A0A947D6B6-F1
#
_entry.id   AF-A0A947D6B6-F1
#
_cell.length_a   1.000
_cell.length_b   1.000
_cell.length_c   1.000
_cell.angle_alpha   90.00
_cell.angle_beta   90.00
_cell.angle_gamma   90.00
#
_symmetry.space_group_name_H-M   'P 1'
#
loop_
_entity.id
_entity.type
_entity.pdbx_description
1 polymer ?
#
loop_
_entity_poly.entity_id
_entity_poly.type
_entity_poly.pdbx_seq_one_letter_code
_entity_poly.pdbx_strand_id
1 'polypeptide(L)'
;METQARYGIIGAFTLAVIGAAFLFVFWLHTTGGVGAESQYRLRFSGSVVGLRAGSSVMFNGIKVGEVKSLRYDPADPLKIDVLIGVATATPIRTDTRVVVETQGLMGSPAILLGSGTSTTALTPGPGGGPPLLEVGAAASETLTQSALGVLRRMDKLLADNSEPFSNIVNKISVFSDALGRNAGRIDTIAESLDKMLGGGKDKKPAVVYDLAAPKTFAELKKPPAAKFAVLEPSALVVFDTQKILLSTKPNERMPLAEGQLSDSLPKLLQAKLVESFENAGYLGHVQKGNDAGTADLSMLVDIRNFQVATEGKPTAVIELSIKLQSGEGQVVAARIFRSEAPAESAEPEPAAKGLSDAFGKLVGDLVVWVNEAG
;
A
#
# COMPACT_ATOMS: atom_id res chain seq x y z
N MET A 1 49.82 12.15 42.04
CA MET A 1 49.58 10.81 41.46
C MET A 1 48.32 10.28 42.11
N GLU A 2 47.24 10.05 41.36
CA GLU A 2 46.17 9.06 41.67
C GLU A 2 45.01 9.17 40.66
N THR A 3 45.16 8.50 39.51
CA THR A 3 44.10 8.39 38.47
C THR A 3 44.05 6.98 37.88
N GLN A 4 44.08 5.93 38.71
CA GLN A 4 44.00 4.54 38.22
C GLN A 4 43.05 3.61 38.99
N ALA A 5 41.90 4.11 39.45
CA ALA A 5 40.95 3.28 40.22
C ALA A 5 39.49 3.25 39.71
N ARG A 6 39.16 3.85 38.55
CA ARG A 6 37.76 3.95 38.08
C ARG A 6 37.36 3.01 36.93
N TYR A 7 38.32 2.44 36.20
CA TYR A 7 38.01 1.56 35.06
C TYR A 7 37.42 0.20 35.47
N GLY A 8 37.80 -0.35 36.62
CA GLY A 8 37.26 -1.61 37.12
C GLY A 8 35.76 -1.55 37.45
N ILE A 9 35.29 -0.42 37.99
CA ILE A 9 33.88 -0.19 38.31
C ILE A 9 33.05 -0.06 37.02
N ILE A 10 33.58 0.63 36.01
CA ILE A 10 32.93 0.76 34.70
C ILE A 10 32.82 -0.60 34.02
N GLY A 11 33.88 -1.42 34.05
CA GLY A 11 33.86 -2.79 33.50
C GLY A 11 32.84 -3.70 34.20
N ALA A 12 32.78 -3.66 35.54
CA ALA A 12 31.82 -4.43 36.32
C ALA A 12 30.36 -4.01 36.03
N PHE A 13 30.12 -2.70 35.88
CA PHE A 13 28.80 -2.17 35.52
C PHE A 13 28.36 -2.64 34.13
N THR A 14 29.24 -2.56 33.13
CA THR A 14 28.93 -3.03 31.77
C THR A 14 28.62 -4.52 31.74
N LEU A 15 29.38 -5.35 32.46
CA LEU A 15 29.10 -6.80 32.56
C LEU A 15 27.77 -7.09 33.25
N ALA A 16 27.42 -6.33 34.30
CA ALA A 16 26.14 -6.48 34.98
C ALA A 16 24.96 -6.13 34.05
N VAL A 17 25.07 -5.07 33.25
CA VAL A 17 24.04 -4.69 32.27
C VAL A 17 23.86 -5.76 31.19
N ILE A 18 24.96 -6.33 30.67
CA ILE A 18 24.90 -7.43 29.70
C ILE A 18 24.22 -8.66 30.33
N GLY A 19 24.61 -9.04 31.56
CA GLY A 19 23.99 -10.16 32.27
C GLY A 19 22.49 -9.95 32.51
N ALA A 20 22.09 -8.74 32.90
CA ALA A 20 20.68 -8.38 33.08
C ALA A 20 19.91 -8.47 31.75
N ALA A 21 20.51 -8.04 30.63
CA ALA A 21 19.89 -8.16 29.31
C ALA A 21 19.68 -9.62 28.90
N PHE A 22 20.66 -10.50 29.15
CA PHE A 22 20.53 -11.94 28.89
C PHE A 22 19.44 -12.59 29.75
N LEU A 23 19.40 -12.28 31.05
CA LEU A 23 18.35 -12.76 31.95
C LEU A 23 16.97 -12.26 31.53
N PHE A 24 16.87 -11.01 31.09
CA PHE A 24 15.63 -10.43 30.60
C PHE A 24 15.15 -11.12 29.31
N VAL A 25 16.03 -11.38 28.35
CA VAL A 25 15.69 -12.11 27.12
C VAL A 25 15.30 -13.56 27.41
N PHE A 26 16.04 -14.24 28.30
CA PHE A 26 15.71 -15.61 28.72
C PHE A 26 14.35 -15.68 29.41
N TRP A 27 14.11 -14.76 30.35
CA TRP A 27 12.82 -14.64 31.03
C TRP A 27 11.69 -14.36 30.02
N LEU A 28 11.88 -13.47 29.06
CA LEU A 28 10.85 -13.16 28.06
C LEU A 28 10.55 -14.35 27.13
N HIS A 29 11.56 -15.15 26.80
CA HIS A 29 11.39 -16.38 26.03
C HIS A 29 10.66 -17.49 26.81
N THR A 30 10.95 -17.65 28.11
CA THR A 30 10.32 -18.68 28.96
C THR A 30 8.91 -18.29 29.42
N THR A 31 8.64 -17.00 29.60
CA THR A 31 7.36 -16.49 30.12
C THR A 31 6.39 -16.06 29.01
N GLY A 32 6.69 -16.40 27.75
CA GLY A 32 5.90 -16.07 26.56
C GLY A 32 4.48 -16.64 26.62
N GLY A 33 3.55 -15.86 27.18
CA GLY A 33 2.11 -16.15 27.25
C GLY A 33 1.59 -16.14 28.69
N VAL A 34 1.14 -14.98 29.16
CA VAL A 34 0.58 -14.81 30.52
C VAL A 34 -0.84 -15.40 30.56
N GLY A 35 -0.98 -16.70 30.80
CA GLY A 35 -2.27 -17.35 30.99
C GLY A 35 -2.17 -18.86 31.19
N ALA A 36 -3.05 -19.45 32.00
CA ALA A 36 -3.21 -20.89 32.06
C ALA A 36 -3.69 -21.40 30.68
N GLU A 37 -2.88 -22.25 30.06
CA GLU A 37 -3.10 -22.78 28.71
C GLU A 37 -3.33 -24.29 28.80
N SER A 38 -4.44 -24.75 28.24
CA SER A 38 -4.74 -26.18 28.10
C SER A 38 -4.30 -26.64 26.70
N GLN A 39 -3.55 -27.74 26.65
CA GLN A 39 -3.08 -28.32 25.39
C GLN A 39 -4.10 -29.30 24.82
N TYR A 40 -4.39 -29.18 23.53
CA TYR A 40 -5.28 -30.08 22.79
C TYR A 40 -4.56 -30.65 21.57
N ARG A 41 -4.82 -31.92 21.26
CA ARG A 41 -4.32 -32.55 20.04
C ARG A 41 -5.43 -32.58 19.00
N LEU A 42 -5.19 -31.94 17.87
CA LEU A 42 -6.07 -31.97 16.71
C LEU A 42 -5.49 -32.94 15.70
N ARG A 43 -6.30 -33.88 15.22
CA ARG A 43 -5.90 -34.84 14.19
C ARG A 43 -6.63 -34.54 12.89
N PHE A 44 -5.87 -34.15 11.87
CA PHE A 44 -6.37 -33.85 10.54
C PHE A 44 -6.16 -35.05 9.62
N SER A 45 -7.19 -35.43 8.86
CA SER A 45 -7.13 -36.46 7.82
C SER A 45 -6.90 -35.89 6.41
N GLY A 46 -6.54 -34.60 6.30
CA GLY A 46 -6.36 -33.87 5.05
C GLY A 46 -5.22 -32.85 5.14
N SER A 47 -4.92 -32.19 4.03
CA SER A 47 -3.80 -31.24 3.94
C SER A 47 -4.04 -29.98 4.78
N VAL A 48 -3.07 -29.61 5.62
CA VAL A 48 -3.06 -28.38 6.44
C VAL A 48 -2.10 -27.33 5.84
N VAL A 49 -2.39 -26.91 4.61
CA VAL A 49 -1.51 -26.03 3.82
C VAL A 49 -1.19 -24.73 4.57
N GLY A 50 0.11 -24.45 4.71
CA GLY A 50 0.65 -23.20 5.27
C GLY A 50 0.57 -23.07 6.80
N LEU A 51 -0.01 -24.04 7.51
CA LEU A 51 -0.08 -24.03 8.97
C LEU A 51 1.32 -24.27 9.58
N ARG A 52 1.68 -23.47 10.58
CA ARG A 52 3.00 -23.55 11.24
C ARG A 52 2.90 -23.34 12.75
N ALA A 53 3.97 -23.67 13.48
CA ALA A 53 4.09 -23.27 14.88
C ALA A 53 3.98 -21.73 15.01
N GLY A 54 3.17 -21.26 15.95
CA GLY A 54 2.80 -19.85 16.12
C GLY A 54 1.59 -19.39 15.31
N SER A 55 0.99 -20.23 14.45
CA SER A 55 -0.28 -19.90 13.80
C SER A 55 -1.37 -19.65 14.85
N SER A 56 -2.19 -18.62 14.63
CA SER A 56 -3.25 -18.24 15.58
C SER A 56 -4.35 -19.30 15.62
N VAL A 57 -4.84 -19.57 16.83
CA VAL A 57 -6.05 -20.37 17.09
C VAL A 57 -7.15 -19.43 17.55
N MET A 58 -8.28 -19.47 16.88
CA MET A 58 -9.40 -18.57 17.06
C MET A 58 -10.64 -19.38 17.43
N PHE A 59 -11.47 -18.86 18.32
CA PHE A 59 -12.78 -19.42 18.65
C PHE A 59 -13.85 -18.39 18.32
N ASN A 60 -14.77 -18.72 17.41
CA ASN A 60 -15.79 -17.80 16.89
C ASN A 60 -15.24 -16.40 16.53
N GLY A 61 -14.05 -16.34 15.94
CA GLY A 61 -13.38 -15.10 15.51
C GLY A 61 -12.53 -14.38 16.56
N ILE A 62 -12.48 -14.88 17.81
CA ILE A 62 -11.63 -14.32 18.88
C ILE A 62 -10.36 -15.16 18.99
N LYS A 63 -9.17 -14.53 19.01
CA LYS A 63 -7.91 -15.26 19.24
C LYS A 63 -7.89 -15.83 20.67
N VAL A 64 -7.81 -17.14 20.79
CA VAL A 64 -7.83 -17.88 22.06
C VAL A 64 -6.55 -18.68 22.34
N GLY A 65 -5.66 -18.77 21.36
CA GLY A 65 -4.44 -19.55 21.49
C GLY A 65 -3.56 -19.56 20.25
N GLU A 66 -2.66 -20.53 20.20
CA GLU A 66 -1.69 -20.72 19.12
C GLU A 66 -1.34 -22.19 18.88
N VAL A 67 -0.85 -22.47 17.69
CA VAL A 67 -0.30 -23.78 17.33
C VAL A 67 1.09 -23.93 17.94
N LYS A 68 1.29 -24.94 18.79
CA LYS A 68 2.59 -25.22 19.42
C LYS A 68 3.50 -26.05 18.52
N SER A 69 2.95 -27.08 17.87
CA SER A 69 3.73 -27.94 16.97
C SER A 69 2.85 -28.73 16.01
N LEU A 70 3.44 -29.14 14.88
CA LEU A 70 2.82 -30.05 13.91
C LEU A 70 3.73 -31.27 13.75
N ARG A 71 3.15 -32.47 13.76
CA ARG A 71 3.87 -33.73 13.55
C ARG A 71 3.02 -34.67 12.70
N TYR A 72 3.67 -35.49 11.88
CA TYR A 72 3.01 -36.60 11.21
C TYR A 72 2.74 -37.72 12.22
N ASP A 73 1.62 -38.42 12.07
CA ASP A 73 1.37 -39.63 12.86
C ASP A 73 2.33 -40.74 12.38
N PRO A 74 3.19 -41.31 13.25
CA PRO A 74 4.13 -42.35 12.85
C PRO A 74 3.44 -43.65 12.39
N ALA A 75 2.16 -43.87 12.72
CA ALA A 75 1.40 -45.02 12.26
C ALA A 75 0.68 -44.80 10.92
N ASP A 76 0.39 -43.54 10.56
CA ASP A 76 -0.32 -43.18 9.33
C ASP A 76 0.15 -41.79 8.83
N PRO A 77 1.10 -41.73 7.88
CA PRO A 77 1.65 -40.47 7.36
C PRO A 77 0.63 -39.54 6.69
N LEU A 78 -0.57 -40.03 6.36
CA LEU A 78 -1.66 -39.22 5.81
C LEU A 78 -2.37 -38.40 6.90
N LYS A 79 -2.11 -38.69 8.18
CA LYS A 79 -2.68 -37.98 9.33
C LYS A 79 -1.65 -37.06 9.95
N ILE A 80 -2.08 -35.84 10.24
CA ILE A 80 -1.24 -34.79 10.85
C ILE A 80 -1.81 -34.46 12.22
N ASP A 81 -0.97 -34.68 13.23
CA ASP A 81 -1.24 -34.31 14.62
C ASP A 81 -0.72 -32.89 14.87
N VAL A 82 -1.65 -32.00 15.17
CA VAL A 82 -1.38 -30.60 15.51
C VAL A 82 -1.62 -30.40 17.00
N LEU A 83 -0.59 -29.99 17.71
CA LEU A 83 -0.70 -29.59 19.12
C LEU A 83 -1.03 -28.11 19.19
N ILE A 84 -2.19 -27.79 19.73
CA ILE A 84 -2.60 -26.41 20.00
C ILE A 84 -2.58 -26.16 21.50
N GLY A 85 -2.23 -24.94 21.88
CA GLY A 85 -2.46 -24.44 23.21
C GLY A 85 -3.56 -23.39 23.17
N VAL A 86 -4.53 -23.52 24.08
CA VAL A 86 -5.70 -22.66 24.14
C VAL A 86 -5.95 -22.23 25.58
N ALA A 87 -6.34 -20.97 25.79
CA ALA A 87 -6.68 -20.46 27.11
C ALA A 87 -7.75 -21.34 27.79
N THR A 88 -7.53 -21.70 29.06
CA THR A 88 -8.40 -22.63 29.82
C THR A 88 -9.85 -22.17 29.93
N ALA A 89 -10.12 -20.86 29.78
CA ALA A 89 -11.48 -20.30 29.76
C ALA A 89 -12.27 -20.61 28.47
N THR A 90 -11.64 -21.19 27.44
CA THR A 90 -12.28 -21.44 26.14
C THR A 90 -13.12 -22.71 26.19
N PRO A 91 -14.44 -22.65 25.87
CA PRO A 91 -15.32 -23.80 25.95
C PRO A 91 -15.15 -24.73 24.73
N ILE A 92 -14.10 -25.55 24.72
CA ILE A 92 -13.88 -26.60 23.72
C ILE A 92 -14.63 -27.87 24.13
N ARG A 93 -15.41 -28.42 23.21
CA ARG A 93 -16.32 -29.56 23.42
C ARG A 93 -16.09 -30.65 22.38
N THR A 94 -16.69 -31.82 22.59
CA THR A 94 -16.53 -32.99 21.71
C THR A 94 -17.01 -32.72 20.27
N ASP A 95 -17.90 -31.75 20.08
CA ASP A 95 -18.47 -31.37 18.79
C ASP A 95 -17.95 -30.01 18.29
N THR A 96 -16.88 -29.49 18.89
CA THR A 96 -16.20 -28.30 18.38
C THR A 96 -15.72 -28.57 16.96
N ARG A 97 -16.23 -27.78 16.01
CA ARG A 97 -15.82 -27.87 14.61
C ARG A 97 -14.50 -27.14 14.44
N VAL A 98 -13.58 -27.75 13.72
CA VAL A 98 -12.25 -27.20 13.47
C VAL A 98 -12.10 -26.99 11.96
N VAL A 99 -11.78 -25.77 11.57
CA VAL A 99 -11.53 -25.39 10.17
C VAL A 99 -10.19 -24.68 10.10
N VAL A 100 -9.45 -24.91 9.02
CA VAL A 100 -8.25 -24.13 8.71
C VAL A 100 -8.63 -23.13 7.62
N GLU A 101 -8.48 -21.84 7.89
CA GLU A 101 -8.82 -20.78 6.95
C GLU A 101 -7.71 -19.73 6.92
N THR A 102 -7.54 -19.10 5.75
CA THR A 102 -6.57 -18.04 5.53
C THR A 102 -7.24 -16.69 5.69
N GLN A 103 -6.77 -15.88 6.64
CA GLN A 103 -7.38 -14.58 6.92
C GLN A 103 -6.95 -13.51 5.91
N GLY A 104 -7.79 -13.22 4.91
CA GLY A 104 -7.52 -12.22 3.88
C GLY A 104 -6.61 -12.72 2.75
N LEU A 105 -6.41 -11.88 1.72
CA LEU A 105 -5.77 -12.28 0.46
C LEU A 105 -4.29 -12.65 0.57
N MET A 106 -3.59 -12.14 1.59
CA MET A 106 -2.18 -12.44 1.90
C MET A 106 -1.97 -13.00 3.32
N GLY A 107 -3.05 -13.43 3.98
CA GLY A 107 -3.01 -13.84 5.38
C GLY A 107 -2.20 -15.11 5.64
N SER A 108 -1.75 -15.27 6.88
CA SER A 108 -1.31 -16.59 7.37
C SER A 108 -2.53 -17.45 7.71
N PRO A 109 -2.51 -18.76 7.44
CA PRO A 109 -3.58 -19.65 7.84
C PRO A 109 -3.67 -19.75 9.36
N ALA A 110 -4.91 -19.76 9.83
CA ALA A 110 -5.30 -19.84 11.23
C ALA A 110 -6.27 -21.01 11.44
N ILE A 111 -6.32 -21.54 12.66
CA ILE A 111 -7.29 -22.55 13.05
C ILE A 111 -8.52 -21.83 13.63
N LEU A 112 -9.68 -22.07 13.05
CA LEU A 112 -10.98 -21.60 13.52
C LEU A 112 -11.70 -22.74 14.23
N LEU A 113 -12.01 -22.50 15.50
CA LEU A 113 -12.83 -23.35 16.36
C LEU A 113 -14.24 -22.78 16.39
N GLY A 114 -15.21 -23.57 15.95
CA GLY A 114 -16.63 -23.26 16.00
C GLY A 114 -17.29 -23.89 17.21
N SER A 115 -18.21 -23.16 17.84
CA SER A 115 -19.05 -23.70 18.92
C SER A 115 -20.03 -24.76 18.38
N GLY A 116 -20.04 -25.93 19.02
CA GLY A 116 -21.06 -26.96 18.79
C GLY A 116 -22.28 -26.82 19.72
N THR A 117 -23.23 -27.74 19.61
CA THR A 117 -24.47 -27.81 20.40
C THR A 117 -24.41 -28.78 21.59
N SER A 118 -23.38 -29.64 21.66
CA SER A 118 -23.15 -30.58 22.76
C SER A 118 -22.70 -29.86 24.01
N THR A 119 -22.99 -30.42 25.19
CA THR A 119 -22.57 -29.91 26.52
C THR A 119 -21.48 -30.77 27.16
N THR A 120 -21.05 -31.84 26.49
CA THR A 120 -20.08 -32.81 27.02
C THR A 120 -18.64 -32.29 26.85
N ALA A 121 -17.90 -32.25 27.96
CA ALA A 121 -16.48 -31.92 27.97
C ALA A 121 -15.64 -33.03 27.31
N LEU A 122 -14.48 -32.67 26.75
CA LEU A 122 -13.57 -33.62 26.11
C LEU A 122 -12.95 -34.58 27.12
N THR A 123 -12.89 -35.86 26.75
CA THR A 123 -12.19 -36.88 27.53
C THR A 123 -10.68 -36.79 27.33
N PRO A 124 -9.86 -37.00 28.40
CA PRO A 124 -8.41 -37.06 28.28
C PRO A 124 -7.96 -38.14 27.29
N GLY A 125 -6.85 -37.89 26.59
CA GLY A 125 -6.29 -38.85 25.63
C GLY A 125 -5.74 -40.11 26.31
N PRO A 126 -5.49 -41.19 25.55
CA PRO A 126 -4.92 -42.43 26.08
C PRO A 126 -3.63 -42.15 26.86
N GLY A 127 -3.51 -42.70 28.08
CA GLY A 127 -2.33 -42.54 28.93
C GLY A 127 -2.20 -41.17 29.63
N GLY A 128 -3.27 -40.38 29.73
CA GLY A 128 -3.24 -39.05 30.36
C GLY A 128 -2.68 -37.95 29.46
N GLY A 129 -2.58 -38.21 28.15
CA GLY A 129 -2.20 -37.21 27.16
C GLY A 129 -3.28 -36.17 26.88
N PRO A 130 -2.95 -35.09 26.15
CA PRO A 130 -3.91 -34.05 25.81
C PRO A 130 -5.13 -34.63 25.07
N PRO A 131 -6.35 -34.13 25.33
CA PRO A 131 -7.58 -34.58 24.68
C PRO A 131 -7.45 -34.50 23.14
N LEU A 132 -7.96 -35.53 22.47
CA LEU A 132 -7.91 -35.67 21.02
C LEU A 132 -9.24 -35.19 20.40
N LEU A 133 -9.18 -34.22 19.49
CA LEU A 133 -10.28 -33.92 18.57
C LEU A 133 -9.95 -34.48 17.20
N GLU A 134 -10.80 -35.39 16.72
CA GLU A 134 -10.76 -35.84 15.33
C GLU A 134 -11.50 -34.83 14.45
N VAL A 135 -10.78 -34.23 13.51
CA VAL A 135 -11.36 -33.30 12.54
C VAL A 135 -11.86 -34.12 11.36
N GLY A 136 -13.14 -34.49 11.38
CA GLY A 136 -13.78 -35.20 10.28
C GLY A 136 -13.80 -34.36 9.01
N ALA A 137 -13.75 -35.02 7.84
CA ALA A 137 -13.78 -34.41 6.49
C ALA A 137 -15.06 -33.58 6.17
N ALA A 138 -15.94 -33.36 7.15
CA ALA A 138 -17.16 -32.58 7.05
C ALA A 138 -16.94 -31.06 6.90
N ALA A 139 -15.71 -30.59 6.71
CA ALA A 139 -15.42 -29.22 6.26
C ALA A 139 -15.80 -28.99 4.76
N SER A 140 -16.17 -30.04 4.02
CA SER A 140 -16.53 -29.96 2.59
C SER A 140 -17.90 -30.54 2.22
N GLU A 141 -18.71 -31.01 3.17
CA GLU A 141 -19.95 -31.78 2.88
C GLU A 141 -21.27 -30.98 2.87
N THR A 142 -21.25 -29.65 2.84
CA THR A 142 -22.48 -28.84 2.98
C THR A 142 -23.16 -28.41 1.68
N LEU A 143 -22.54 -28.56 0.50
CA LEU A 143 -23.15 -28.08 -0.75
C LEU A 143 -24.15 -29.08 -1.38
N THR A 144 -23.83 -30.37 -1.34
CA THR A 144 -24.57 -31.41 -2.09
C THR A 144 -25.89 -31.78 -1.41
N GLN A 145 -25.94 -31.80 -0.08
CA GLN A 145 -27.16 -32.12 0.67
C GLN A 145 -28.19 -30.96 0.64
N SER A 146 -27.73 -29.70 0.61
CA SER A 146 -28.59 -28.54 0.42
C SER A 146 -29.22 -28.52 -0.98
N ALA A 147 -28.49 -28.93 -2.03
CA ALA A 147 -29.02 -29.04 -3.38
C ALA A 147 -30.10 -30.13 -3.52
N LEU A 148 -29.93 -31.28 -2.86
CA LEU A 148 -30.90 -32.38 -2.87
C LEU A 148 -32.18 -32.06 -2.07
N GLY A 149 -32.09 -31.20 -1.05
CA GLY A 149 -33.25 -30.70 -0.30
C GLY A 149 -34.11 -29.71 -1.11
N VAL A 150 -33.50 -28.96 -2.03
CA VAL A 150 -34.20 -28.04 -2.94
C VAL A 150 -34.96 -28.81 -4.01
N LEU A 151 -34.36 -29.88 -4.56
CA LEU A 151 -34.99 -30.72 -5.59
C LEU A 151 -36.27 -31.40 -5.09
N ARG A 152 -36.26 -31.94 -3.87
CA ARG A 152 -37.46 -32.56 -3.26
C ARG A 152 -38.57 -31.56 -2.93
N ARG A 153 -38.25 -30.27 -2.76
CA ARG A 153 -39.26 -29.20 -2.61
C ARG A 153 -39.82 -28.75 -3.97
N MET A 154 -39.06 -28.89 -5.07
CA MET A 154 -39.57 -28.61 -6.42
C MET A 154 -40.60 -29.63 -6.88
N ASP A 155 -40.42 -30.93 -6.59
CA ASP A 155 -41.39 -31.97 -6.98
C ASP A 155 -42.75 -31.77 -6.30
N LYS A 156 -42.76 -31.27 -5.06
CA LYS A 156 -43.98 -30.99 -4.29
C LYS A 156 -44.70 -29.71 -4.76
N LEU A 157 -43.97 -28.73 -5.30
CA LEU A 157 -44.54 -27.49 -5.83
C LEU A 157 -45.06 -27.64 -7.27
N LEU A 158 -44.53 -28.59 -8.04
CA LEU A 158 -45.02 -28.91 -9.38
C LEU A 158 -46.34 -29.71 -9.37
N ALA A 159 -46.57 -30.52 -8.35
CA ALA A 159 -47.78 -31.35 -8.24
C ALA A 159 -49.03 -30.56 -7.78
N ASP A 160 -48.85 -29.50 -6.98
CA ASP A 160 -49.96 -28.78 -6.33
C ASP A 160 -50.38 -27.46 -7.02
N ASN A 161 -49.72 -27.01 -8.11
CA ASN A 161 -49.86 -25.62 -8.57
C ASN A 161 -50.03 -25.46 -10.11
N SER A 162 -50.99 -26.16 -10.71
CA SER A 162 -51.29 -26.08 -12.16
C SER A 162 -52.12 -24.86 -12.59
N GLU A 163 -52.65 -24.05 -11.67
CA GLU A 163 -53.46 -22.85 -11.99
C GLU A 163 -52.67 -21.54 -12.32
N PRO A 164 -51.47 -21.24 -11.78
CA PRO A 164 -50.82 -19.93 -12.01
C PRO A 164 -50.07 -19.75 -13.35
N PHE A 165 -49.95 -20.79 -14.18
CA PHE A 165 -49.01 -20.77 -15.33
C PHE A 165 -49.46 -19.83 -16.46
N SER A 166 -50.77 -19.64 -16.69
CA SER A 166 -51.26 -18.73 -17.73
C SER A 166 -51.06 -17.26 -17.39
N ASN A 167 -51.09 -16.91 -16.10
CA ASN A 167 -50.87 -15.55 -15.61
C ASN A 167 -49.39 -15.13 -15.69
N ILE A 168 -48.46 -16.08 -15.67
CA ILE A 168 -47.02 -15.83 -15.76
C ILE A 168 -46.63 -15.53 -17.22
N VAL A 169 -47.21 -16.24 -18.19
CA VAL A 169 -46.96 -15.99 -19.63
C VAL A 169 -47.43 -14.59 -20.04
N ASN A 170 -48.61 -14.16 -19.57
CA ASN A 170 -49.13 -12.81 -19.84
C ASN A 170 -48.36 -11.70 -19.11
N LYS A 171 -47.73 -11.97 -17.96
CA LYS A 171 -46.88 -10.98 -17.27
C LYS A 171 -45.46 -10.92 -17.83
N ILE A 172 -44.97 -12.02 -18.41
CA ILE A 172 -43.69 -12.06 -19.11
C ILE A 172 -43.71 -11.18 -20.35
N SER A 173 -44.80 -11.14 -21.13
CA SER A 173 -44.89 -10.26 -22.30
C SER A 173 -44.89 -8.77 -21.92
N VAL A 174 -45.65 -8.38 -20.88
CA VAL A 174 -45.67 -7.00 -20.36
C VAL A 174 -44.31 -6.59 -19.76
N PHE A 175 -43.64 -7.50 -19.05
CA PHE A 175 -42.29 -7.26 -18.52
C PHE A 175 -41.24 -7.22 -19.65
N SER A 176 -41.40 -8.03 -20.69
CA SER A 176 -40.51 -8.04 -21.87
C SER A 176 -40.67 -6.77 -22.70
N ASP A 177 -41.89 -6.25 -22.82
CA ASP A 177 -42.14 -4.94 -23.42
C ASP A 177 -41.60 -3.79 -22.56
N ALA A 178 -41.69 -3.91 -21.24
CA ALA A 178 -41.08 -2.94 -20.32
C ALA A 178 -39.54 -3.02 -20.34
N LEU A 179 -38.97 -4.21 -20.54
CA LEU A 179 -37.52 -4.43 -20.68
C LEU A 179 -37.02 -3.94 -22.05
N GLY A 180 -37.78 -4.16 -23.12
CA GLY A 180 -37.49 -3.63 -24.46
C GLY A 180 -37.51 -2.10 -24.50
N ARG A 181 -38.46 -1.46 -23.80
CA ARG A 181 -38.51 0.00 -23.64
C ARG A 181 -37.38 0.57 -22.76
N ASN A 182 -36.85 -0.23 -21.82
CA ASN A 182 -35.73 0.18 -20.95
C ASN A 182 -34.36 -0.25 -21.48
N ALA A 183 -34.27 -1.15 -22.48
CA ALA A 183 -33.01 -1.56 -23.10
C ALA A 183 -32.24 -0.34 -23.63
N GLY A 184 -32.94 0.58 -24.31
CA GLY A 184 -32.34 1.84 -24.75
C GLY A 184 -31.87 2.77 -23.62
N ARG A 185 -32.43 2.67 -22.41
CA ARG A 185 -31.95 3.38 -21.21
C ARG A 185 -30.76 2.70 -20.57
N ILE A 186 -30.68 1.37 -20.62
CA ILE A 186 -29.53 0.61 -20.14
C ILE A 186 -28.33 0.86 -21.06
N ASP A 187 -28.53 0.99 -22.36
CA ASP A 187 -27.47 1.39 -23.29
C ASP A 187 -26.96 2.80 -22.99
N THR A 188 -27.84 3.76 -22.67
CA THR A 188 -27.40 5.11 -22.27
C THR A 188 -26.70 5.13 -20.92
N ILE A 189 -27.14 4.29 -19.97
CA ILE A 189 -26.46 4.14 -18.67
C ILE A 189 -25.09 3.51 -18.89
N ALA A 190 -24.97 2.48 -19.72
CA ALA A 190 -23.70 1.84 -20.07
C ALA A 190 -22.76 2.81 -20.80
N GLU A 191 -23.25 3.59 -21.77
CA GLU A 191 -22.47 4.63 -22.45
C GLU A 191 -22.06 5.77 -21.50
N SER A 192 -22.95 6.19 -20.59
CA SER A 192 -22.64 7.22 -19.60
C SER A 192 -21.65 6.74 -18.53
N LEU A 193 -21.72 5.46 -18.16
CA LEU A 193 -20.81 4.80 -17.25
C LEU A 193 -19.45 4.55 -17.92
N ASP A 194 -19.42 4.22 -19.22
CA ASP A 194 -18.20 4.10 -20.02
C ASP A 194 -17.50 5.46 -20.19
N LYS A 195 -18.27 6.55 -20.35
CA LYS A 195 -17.76 7.92 -20.33
C LYS A 195 -17.24 8.35 -18.95
N MET A 196 -17.89 7.93 -17.86
CA MET A 196 -17.44 8.22 -16.48
C MET A 196 -16.23 7.40 -16.05
N LEU A 197 -16.16 6.13 -16.45
CA LEU A 197 -15.05 5.21 -16.13
C LEU A 197 -13.89 5.32 -17.13
N GLY A 198 -13.99 6.23 -18.11
CA GLY A 198 -12.91 6.54 -19.04
C GLY A 198 -12.60 5.43 -20.04
N GLY A 199 -13.58 4.55 -20.33
CA GLY A 199 -13.49 3.38 -21.20
C GLY A 199 -13.87 3.64 -22.66
N GLY A 200 -13.90 4.90 -23.12
CA GLY A 200 -14.11 5.20 -24.53
C GLY A 200 -13.06 4.51 -25.39
N LYS A 201 -13.51 3.63 -26.30
CA LYS A 201 -12.71 2.88 -27.29
C LYS A 201 -11.87 3.74 -28.24
N ASP A 202 -11.88 5.05 -28.06
CA ASP A 202 -11.15 6.07 -28.82
C ASP A 202 -10.32 7.02 -27.92
N LYS A 203 -9.97 6.64 -26.67
CA LYS A 203 -8.97 7.40 -25.92
C LYS A 203 -7.61 7.22 -26.60
N LYS A 204 -7.27 8.14 -27.51
CA LYS A 204 -5.88 8.33 -27.96
C LYS A 204 -4.98 8.29 -26.72
N PRO A 205 -3.87 7.52 -26.73
CA PRO A 205 -2.94 7.50 -25.62
C PRO A 205 -2.58 8.95 -25.27
N ALA A 206 -2.68 9.33 -23.99
CA ALA A 206 -2.33 10.67 -23.57
C ALA A 206 -0.87 10.93 -23.98
N VAL A 207 -0.64 11.97 -24.76
CA VAL A 207 0.72 12.35 -25.16
C VAL A 207 1.50 12.68 -23.89
N VAL A 208 2.66 12.05 -23.76
CA VAL A 208 3.54 12.25 -22.61
C VAL A 208 4.52 13.36 -22.94
N TYR A 209 4.52 14.39 -22.11
CA TYR A 209 5.38 15.56 -22.21
C TYR A 209 6.45 15.51 -21.14
N ASP A 210 7.64 15.98 -21.50
CA ASP A 210 8.76 16.12 -20.58
C ASP A 210 9.08 17.61 -20.38
N LEU A 211 9.73 17.93 -19.27
CA LEU A 211 10.31 19.27 -19.08
C LEU A 211 11.67 19.34 -19.79
N ALA A 212 11.91 20.39 -20.56
CA ALA A 212 13.21 20.58 -21.21
C ALA A 212 14.23 21.18 -20.23
N ALA A 213 15.29 20.42 -19.92
CA ALA A 213 16.45 20.97 -19.23
C ALA A 213 17.20 21.96 -20.16
N PRO A 214 17.47 23.20 -19.75
CA PRO A 214 18.32 24.11 -20.51
C PRO A 214 19.69 23.49 -20.76
N LYS A 215 20.21 23.71 -21.98
CA LYS A 215 21.53 23.23 -22.43
C LYS A 215 22.59 24.33 -22.46
N THR A 216 22.17 25.58 -22.42
CA THR A 216 23.03 26.75 -22.52
C THR A 216 22.84 27.60 -21.28
N PHE A 217 23.94 27.95 -20.62
CA PHE A 217 23.97 28.76 -19.42
C PHE A 217 24.92 29.93 -19.58
N ALA A 218 24.71 30.97 -18.77
CA ALA A 218 25.71 32.02 -18.61
C ALA A 218 26.99 31.43 -17.99
N GLU A 219 28.13 32.00 -18.35
CA GLU A 219 29.41 31.59 -17.78
C GLU A 219 29.44 31.85 -16.27
N LEU A 220 29.82 30.83 -15.50
CA LEU A 220 29.93 30.93 -14.05
C LEU A 220 31.13 31.79 -13.68
N LYS A 221 30.96 32.69 -12.71
CA LYS A 221 32.07 33.55 -12.22
C LYS A 221 33.16 32.74 -11.52
N LYS A 222 32.79 31.58 -10.95
CA LYS A 222 33.70 30.67 -10.24
C LYS A 222 33.37 29.22 -10.63
N PRO A 223 34.37 28.31 -10.67
CA PRO A 223 34.08 26.90 -10.85
C PRO A 223 33.25 26.36 -9.67
N PRO A 224 32.35 25.39 -9.89
CA PRO A 224 31.65 24.70 -8.81
C PRO A 224 32.61 24.14 -7.77
N ALA A 225 32.42 24.50 -6.49
CA ALA A 225 33.26 24.04 -5.39
C ALA A 225 32.57 22.96 -4.55
N ALA A 226 31.36 23.25 -4.06
CA ALA A 226 30.60 22.35 -3.19
C ALA A 226 29.93 21.21 -3.98
N LYS A 227 29.94 20.00 -3.42
CA LYS A 227 29.08 18.90 -3.88
C LYS A 227 27.73 19.01 -3.21
N PHE A 228 26.64 18.86 -3.97
CA PHE A 228 25.31 18.89 -3.40
C PHE A 228 24.39 17.82 -3.97
N ALA A 229 23.44 17.40 -3.15
CA ALA A 229 22.40 16.46 -3.51
C ALA A 229 21.07 17.19 -3.67
N VAL A 230 20.38 16.97 -4.79
CA VAL A 230 19.01 17.47 -5.00
C VAL A 230 18.04 16.46 -4.41
N LEU A 231 17.42 16.80 -3.28
CA LEU A 231 16.39 15.96 -2.67
C LEU A 231 15.12 15.97 -3.53
N GLU A 232 14.25 14.97 -3.34
CA GLU A 232 12.95 14.96 -4.00
C GLU A 232 12.15 16.21 -3.53
N PRO A 233 11.66 17.05 -4.46
CA PRO A 233 10.90 18.25 -4.12
C PRO A 233 9.66 17.95 -3.27
N SER A 234 9.42 18.75 -2.23
CA SER A 234 8.13 18.74 -1.53
C SER A 234 7.09 19.53 -2.32
N ALA A 235 5.83 19.13 -2.22
CA ALA A 235 4.74 19.82 -2.89
C ALA A 235 3.41 19.63 -2.15
N LEU A 236 2.46 20.55 -2.36
CA LEU A 236 1.06 20.28 -2.05
C LEU A 236 0.55 19.12 -2.92
N VAL A 237 -0.40 18.33 -2.41
CA VAL A 237 -0.97 17.17 -3.12
C VAL A 237 -1.46 17.50 -4.53
N VAL A 238 -1.99 18.71 -4.75
CA VAL A 238 -2.43 19.15 -6.09
C VAL A 238 -1.29 19.18 -7.12
N PHE A 239 -0.07 19.44 -6.67
CA PHE A 239 1.15 19.49 -7.49
C PHE A 239 1.88 18.14 -7.51
N ASP A 240 1.55 17.18 -6.65
CA ASP A 240 2.04 15.80 -6.77
C ASP A 240 1.20 15.02 -7.79
N THR A 241 1.38 15.39 -9.06
CA THR A 241 0.56 14.90 -10.15
C THR A 241 1.37 14.74 -11.43
N GLN A 242 0.90 13.88 -12.32
CA GLN A 242 1.36 13.79 -13.70
C GLN A 242 0.56 14.72 -14.63
N LYS A 243 -0.46 15.42 -14.13
CA LYS A 243 -1.28 16.30 -14.98
C LYS A 243 -0.68 17.68 -15.09
N ILE A 244 -0.75 18.25 -16.29
CA ILE A 244 -0.51 19.68 -16.49
C ILE A 244 -1.70 20.42 -15.87
N LEU A 245 -1.43 21.38 -14.98
CA LEU A 245 -2.48 22.15 -14.31
C LEU A 245 -2.72 23.47 -15.04
N LEU A 246 -3.99 23.79 -15.24
CA LEU A 246 -4.44 25.10 -15.67
C LEU A 246 -5.02 25.88 -14.50
N SER A 247 -4.92 27.20 -14.55
CA SER A 247 -5.53 28.09 -13.57
C SER A 247 -6.31 29.20 -14.27
N THR A 248 -7.64 29.11 -14.14
CA THR A 248 -8.61 30.09 -14.68
C THR A 248 -8.80 31.28 -13.73
N LYS A 249 -8.52 31.09 -12.45
CA LYS A 249 -8.56 32.10 -11.38
C LYS A 249 -7.46 31.80 -10.37
N PRO A 250 -6.99 32.77 -9.56
CA PRO A 250 -5.86 32.58 -8.64
C PRO A 250 -5.97 31.37 -7.69
N ASN A 251 -7.19 30.99 -7.32
CA ASN A 251 -7.47 29.88 -6.38
C ASN A 251 -8.12 28.66 -7.03
N GLU A 252 -8.30 28.66 -8.35
CA GLU A 252 -8.84 27.53 -9.10
C GLU A 252 -7.72 26.86 -9.88
N ARG A 253 -7.67 25.53 -9.76
CA ARG A 253 -6.76 24.68 -10.52
C ARG A 253 -7.55 23.54 -11.11
N MET A 254 -7.35 23.30 -12.39
CA MET A 254 -7.98 22.20 -13.10
C MET A 254 -6.92 21.42 -13.89
N PRO A 255 -6.94 20.09 -13.89
CA PRO A 255 -6.06 19.32 -14.74
C PRO A 255 -6.45 19.54 -16.21
N LEU A 256 -5.45 19.69 -17.06
CA LEU A 256 -5.62 19.67 -18.51
C LEU A 256 -6.16 18.29 -18.94
N ALA A 257 -7.18 18.29 -19.79
CA ALA A 257 -7.91 17.07 -20.16
C ALA A 257 -7.04 16.07 -20.93
N GLU A 258 -6.18 16.60 -21.80
CA GLU A 258 -5.26 15.83 -22.63
C GLU A 258 -3.81 16.12 -22.27
N GLY A 259 -2.94 15.14 -22.50
CA GLY A 259 -1.54 15.24 -22.15
C GLY A 259 -1.23 14.99 -20.67
N GLN A 260 -0.04 14.48 -20.42
CA GLN A 260 0.49 14.29 -19.07
C GLN A 260 2.00 14.44 -19.06
N LEU A 261 2.56 14.75 -17.90
CA LEU A 261 3.98 14.73 -17.62
C LEU A 261 4.51 13.29 -17.63
N SER A 262 5.80 13.14 -17.92
CA SER A 262 6.53 11.87 -17.97
C SER A 262 6.61 11.14 -16.64
N ASP A 263 6.56 11.87 -15.52
CA ASP A 263 6.46 11.36 -14.15
C ASP A 263 5.66 12.36 -13.29
N SER A 264 5.40 12.01 -12.04
CA SER A 264 4.95 12.94 -11.02
C SER A 264 5.85 14.19 -11.02
N LEU A 265 5.24 15.36 -10.94
CA LEU A 265 5.95 16.63 -11.03
C LEU A 265 7.15 16.73 -10.05
N PRO A 266 7.08 16.29 -8.79
CA PRO A 266 8.25 16.27 -7.91
C PRO A 266 9.44 15.49 -8.50
N LYS A 267 9.22 14.26 -8.96
CA LYS A 267 10.28 13.40 -9.52
C LYS A 267 10.81 13.94 -10.83
N LEU A 268 9.92 14.41 -11.69
CA LEU A 268 10.30 15.04 -12.95
C LEU A 268 11.17 16.29 -12.69
N LEU A 269 10.73 17.16 -11.79
CA LEU A 269 11.46 18.38 -11.44
C LEU A 269 12.83 18.06 -10.84
N GLN A 270 12.93 17.05 -9.97
CA GLN A 270 14.21 16.59 -9.44
C GLN A 270 15.16 16.16 -10.57
N ALA A 271 14.69 15.30 -11.47
CA ALA A 271 15.50 14.79 -12.57
C ALA A 271 15.99 15.94 -13.47
N LYS A 272 15.10 16.88 -13.81
CA LYS A 272 15.46 18.01 -14.69
C LYS A 272 16.29 19.07 -14.02
N LEU A 273 16.18 19.27 -12.72
CA LEU A 273 17.11 20.11 -11.97
C LEU A 273 18.52 19.53 -12.03
N VAL A 274 18.68 18.24 -11.73
CA VAL A 274 20.00 17.56 -11.82
C VAL A 274 20.57 17.67 -13.23
N GLU A 275 19.80 17.30 -14.26
CA GLU A 275 20.21 17.40 -15.67
C GLU A 275 20.63 18.84 -16.04
N SER A 276 19.90 19.85 -15.57
CA SER A 276 20.23 21.25 -15.83
C SER A 276 21.52 21.69 -15.15
N PHE A 277 21.78 21.26 -13.92
CA PHE A 277 23.04 21.56 -13.23
C PHE A 277 24.22 20.85 -13.92
N GLU A 278 24.06 19.60 -14.35
CA GLU A 278 25.07 18.89 -15.14
C GLU A 278 25.39 19.66 -16.43
N ASN A 279 24.36 20.10 -17.16
CA ASN A 279 24.51 20.92 -18.37
C ASN A 279 25.17 22.28 -18.08
N ALA A 280 25.02 22.82 -16.88
CA ALA A 280 25.65 24.06 -16.44
C ALA A 280 27.11 23.90 -15.98
N GLY A 281 27.70 22.71 -16.08
CA GLY A 281 29.08 22.44 -15.70
C GLY A 281 29.27 21.90 -14.28
N TYR A 282 28.21 21.49 -13.60
CA TYR A 282 28.28 20.84 -12.27
C TYR A 282 28.42 19.31 -12.35
N LEU A 283 28.87 18.77 -13.49
CA LEU A 283 29.06 17.34 -13.65
C LEU A 283 30.05 16.82 -12.58
N GLY A 284 29.62 15.86 -11.75
CA GLY A 284 30.38 15.36 -10.59
C GLY A 284 30.25 16.19 -9.30
N HIS A 285 29.55 17.31 -9.34
CA HIS A 285 29.21 18.16 -8.18
C HIS A 285 27.73 18.09 -7.79
N VAL A 286 26.86 17.68 -8.71
CA VAL A 286 25.43 17.46 -8.45
C VAL A 286 25.10 15.96 -8.49
N GLN A 287 24.19 15.53 -7.61
CA GLN A 287 23.64 14.17 -7.62
C GLN A 287 22.18 14.16 -7.14
N LYS A 288 21.47 13.05 -7.37
CA LYS A 288 20.14 12.83 -6.78
C LYS A 288 20.27 12.49 -5.29
N GLY A 289 19.27 12.90 -4.50
CA GLY A 289 19.24 12.74 -3.04
C GLY A 289 19.48 11.33 -2.49
N ASN A 290 19.17 10.29 -3.25
CA ASN A 290 19.31 8.90 -2.79
C ASN A 290 20.78 8.42 -2.81
N ASP A 291 21.65 9.13 -3.54
CA ASP A 291 23.08 8.86 -3.65
C ASP A 291 23.92 9.79 -2.72
N ALA A 292 23.26 10.51 -1.80
CA ALA A 292 23.79 11.64 -1.03
C ALA A 292 24.93 11.34 -0.03
N GLY A 293 25.49 10.13 0.02
CA GLY A 293 26.55 9.76 0.97
C GLY A 293 27.86 10.54 0.85
N THR A 294 27.97 11.45 -0.14
CA THR A 294 29.18 12.25 -0.42
C THR A 294 28.90 13.74 -0.67
N ALA A 295 27.67 14.22 -0.48
CA ALA A 295 27.32 15.63 -0.71
C ALA A 295 27.63 16.49 0.54
N ASP A 296 28.23 17.66 0.31
CA ASP A 296 28.46 18.68 1.35
C ASP A 296 27.17 19.41 1.72
N LEU A 297 26.29 19.60 0.72
CA LEU A 297 25.02 20.31 0.85
C LEU A 297 23.84 19.47 0.33
N SER A 298 22.67 19.68 0.92
CA SER A 298 21.38 19.21 0.40
C SER A 298 20.58 20.38 -0.13
N MET A 299 20.08 20.27 -1.37
CA MET A 299 19.14 21.20 -1.96
C MET A 299 17.71 20.69 -1.70
N LEU A 300 16.98 21.43 -0.88
CA LEU A 300 15.56 21.22 -0.64
C LEU A 300 14.76 22.15 -1.54
N VAL A 301 13.81 21.59 -2.29
CA VAL A 301 12.95 22.32 -3.21
C VAL A 301 11.51 22.15 -2.75
N ASP A 302 10.78 23.23 -2.62
CA ASP A 302 9.35 23.24 -2.31
C ASP A 302 8.57 23.88 -3.46
N ILE A 303 7.66 23.12 -4.06
CA ILE A 303 6.86 23.52 -5.22
C ILE A 303 5.69 24.37 -4.74
N ARG A 304 5.78 25.69 -4.94
CA ARG A 304 4.72 26.64 -4.57
C ARG A 304 3.72 26.87 -5.68
N ASN A 305 4.20 26.88 -6.91
CA ASN A 305 3.35 27.01 -8.07
C ASN A 305 3.96 26.29 -9.29
N PHE A 306 3.12 25.59 -10.03
CA PHE A 306 3.49 24.95 -11.28
C PHE A 306 2.22 24.75 -12.12
N GLN A 307 1.92 25.70 -13.00
CA GLN A 307 0.66 25.72 -13.74
C GLN A 307 0.74 26.63 -14.97
N VAL A 308 -0.25 26.54 -15.85
CA VAL A 308 -0.51 27.54 -16.90
C VAL A 308 -1.70 28.38 -16.49
N ALA A 309 -1.46 29.66 -16.20
CA ALA A 309 -2.51 30.64 -15.95
C ALA A 309 -3.19 31.01 -17.26
N THR A 310 -4.52 30.99 -17.29
CA THR A 310 -5.36 31.28 -18.47
C THR A 310 -6.22 32.53 -18.28
N GLU A 311 -6.04 33.25 -17.17
CA GLU A 311 -6.60 34.59 -16.97
C GLU A 311 -5.88 35.58 -17.90
N GLY A 312 -6.43 35.77 -19.10
CA GLY A 312 -5.81 36.57 -20.16
C GLY A 312 -5.02 35.71 -21.14
N LYS A 313 -3.78 36.11 -21.47
CA LYS A 313 -2.92 35.32 -22.36
C LYS A 313 -2.35 34.12 -21.59
N PRO A 314 -2.45 32.89 -22.13
CA PRO A 314 -1.91 31.71 -21.46
C PRO A 314 -0.43 31.92 -21.09
N THR A 315 -0.12 31.76 -19.80
CA THR A 315 1.21 32.03 -19.24
C THR A 315 1.58 30.90 -18.30
N ALA A 316 2.68 30.21 -18.58
CA ALA A 316 3.26 29.24 -17.68
C ALA A 316 3.92 29.96 -16.51
N VAL A 317 3.56 29.55 -15.28
CA VAL A 317 4.05 30.15 -14.03
C VAL A 317 4.65 29.05 -13.18
N ILE A 318 5.92 29.22 -12.83
CA ILE A 318 6.63 28.32 -11.92
C ILE A 318 7.15 29.14 -10.75
N GLU A 319 6.89 28.66 -9.54
CA GLU A 319 7.41 29.25 -8.31
C GLU A 319 7.93 28.14 -7.38
N LEU A 320 9.21 28.21 -7.06
CA LEU A 320 9.92 27.24 -6.23
C LEU A 320 10.57 27.96 -5.06
N SER A 321 10.45 27.41 -3.86
CA SER A 321 11.24 27.81 -2.69
C SER A 321 12.41 26.86 -2.53
N ILE A 322 13.64 27.38 -2.63
CA ILE A 322 14.85 26.57 -2.61
C ILE A 322 15.66 26.89 -1.36
N LYS A 323 16.13 25.86 -0.66
CA LYS A 323 17.02 25.95 0.50
C LYS A 323 18.24 25.07 0.28
N LEU A 324 19.41 25.61 0.56
CA LEU A 324 20.66 24.85 0.67
C LEU A 324 20.93 24.59 2.15
N GLN A 325 21.11 23.32 2.50
CA GLN A 325 21.29 22.85 3.87
C GLN A 325 22.61 22.10 3.99
N SER A 326 23.40 22.35 5.03
CA SER A 326 24.63 21.58 5.29
C SER A 326 24.33 20.16 5.75
N GLY A 327 25.34 19.29 5.73
CA GLY A 327 25.25 17.94 6.33
C GLY A 327 24.83 17.92 7.81
N GLU A 328 25.03 19.03 8.54
CA GLU A 328 24.59 19.20 9.94
C GLU A 328 23.13 19.66 10.08
N GLY A 329 22.45 19.92 8.96
CA GLY A 329 21.06 20.35 8.95
C GLY A 329 20.85 21.87 8.99
N GLN A 330 21.91 22.68 8.93
CA GLN A 330 21.79 24.13 8.96
C GLN A 330 21.49 24.70 7.58
N VAL A 331 20.53 25.62 7.48
CA VAL A 331 20.23 26.32 6.24
C VAL A 331 21.32 27.35 5.96
N VAL A 332 22.10 27.11 4.91
CA VAL A 332 23.20 27.98 4.46
C VAL A 332 22.65 29.13 3.62
N ALA A 333 21.69 28.86 2.75
CA ALA A 333 21.03 29.86 1.92
C ALA A 333 19.60 29.45 1.61
N ALA A 334 18.71 30.43 1.43
CA ALA A 334 17.33 30.18 1.03
C ALA A 334 16.82 31.31 0.13
N ARG A 335 16.12 30.96 -0.95
CA ARG A 335 15.53 31.93 -1.87
C ARG A 335 14.30 31.36 -2.56
N ILE A 336 13.33 32.23 -2.83
CA ILE A 336 12.18 31.91 -3.68
C ILE A 336 12.51 32.36 -5.11
N PHE A 337 12.32 31.46 -6.05
CA PHE A 337 12.46 31.70 -7.48
C PHE A 337 11.09 31.65 -8.13
N ARG A 338 10.79 32.66 -8.94
CA ARG A 338 9.56 32.73 -9.72
C ARG A 338 9.93 33.07 -11.15
N SER A 339 9.37 32.33 -12.09
CA SER A 339 9.58 32.54 -13.52
C SER A 339 8.26 32.39 -14.27
N GLU A 340 8.13 33.17 -15.34
CA GLU A 340 6.97 33.18 -16.20
C GLU A 340 7.40 33.12 -17.68
N ALA A 341 6.64 32.38 -18.48
CA ALA A 341 6.83 32.31 -19.93
C ALA A 341 5.47 32.20 -20.63
N PRO A 342 5.31 32.83 -21.81
CA PRO A 342 4.08 32.70 -22.57
C PRO A 342 3.86 31.24 -22.99
N ALA A 343 2.63 30.77 -22.86
CA ALA A 343 2.16 29.57 -23.55
C ALA A 343 1.33 30.04 -24.75
N GLU A 344 1.56 29.49 -25.94
CA GLU A 344 0.85 29.95 -27.15
C GLU A 344 -0.66 29.70 -27.05
N SER A 345 -1.06 28.64 -26.33
CA SER A 345 -2.44 28.32 -25.98
C SER A 345 -2.50 27.49 -24.70
N ALA A 346 -3.71 27.17 -24.23
CA ALA A 346 -3.96 26.24 -23.12
C ALA A 346 -4.08 24.77 -23.59
N GLU A 347 -3.52 24.44 -24.76
CA GLU A 347 -3.45 23.07 -25.29
C GLU A 347 -2.19 22.35 -24.77
N PRO A 348 -2.14 20.99 -24.81
CA PRO A 348 -1.10 20.23 -24.15
C PRO A 348 0.34 20.55 -24.57
N GLU A 349 0.60 20.62 -25.88
CA GLU A 349 1.93 20.90 -26.41
C GLU A 349 2.40 22.35 -26.13
N PRO A 350 1.61 23.40 -26.44
CA PRO A 350 1.96 24.78 -26.07
C PRO A 350 2.10 25.00 -24.56
N ALA A 351 1.26 24.36 -23.74
CA ALA A 351 1.35 24.43 -22.29
C ALA A 351 2.65 23.80 -21.77
N ALA A 352 2.98 22.59 -22.24
CA ALA A 352 4.23 21.91 -21.88
C ALA A 352 5.47 22.68 -22.33
N LYS A 353 5.42 23.29 -23.52
CA LYS A 353 6.47 24.18 -24.02
C LYS A 353 6.63 25.41 -23.14
N GLY A 354 5.53 26.11 -22.82
CA GLY A 354 5.57 27.27 -21.93
C GLY A 354 6.16 26.94 -20.55
N LEU A 355 5.78 25.79 -19.97
CA LEU A 355 6.34 25.31 -18.70
C LEU A 355 7.84 25.01 -18.81
N SER A 356 8.29 24.41 -19.92
CA SER A 356 9.71 24.18 -20.19
C SER A 356 10.49 25.49 -20.32
N ASP A 357 9.93 26.48 -21.02
CA ASP A 357 10.57 27.80 -21.20
C ASP A 357 10.64 28.56 -19.86
N ALA A 358 9.58 28.50 -19.03
CA ALA A 358 9.58 29.08 -17.69
C ALA A 358 10.60 28.40 -16.77
N PHE A 359 10.68 27.06 -16.83
CA PHE A 359 11.64 26.26 -16.08
C PHE A 359 13.08 26.60 -16.48
N GLY A 360 13.37 26.69 -17.77
CA GLY A 360 14.70 27.04 -18.26
C GLY A 360 15.21 28.39 -17.75
N LYS A 361 14.35 29.42 -17.75
CA LYS A 361 14.68 30.73 -17.15
C LYS A 361 14.94 30.62 -15.65
N LEU A 362 14.07 29.92 -14.91
CA LEU A 362 14.19 29.73 -13.47
C LEU A 362 15.53 29.06 -13.11
N VAL A 363 15.88 28.01 -13.85
CA VAL A 363 17.10 27.25 -13.56
C VAL A 363 18.35 28.03 -13.95
N GLY A 364 18.29 28.86 -14.99
CA GLY A 364 19.38 29.79 -15.30
C GLY A 364 19.73 30.69 -14.11
N ASP A 365 18.72 31.31 -13.49
CA ASP A 365 18.91 32.15 -12.30
C ASP A 365 19.36 31.34 -11.06
N LEU A 366 18.81 30.14 -10.91
CA LEU A 366 19.14 29.23 -9.81
C LEU A 366 20.60 28.79 -9.86
N VAL A 367 21.10 28.41 -11.03
CA VAL A 367 22.49 27.98 -11.25
C VAL A 367 23.48 29.06 -10.84
N VAL A 368 23.20 30.32 -11.20
CA VAL A 368 24.03 31.47 -10.81
C VAL A 368 23.98 31.67 -9.29
N TRP A 369 22.79 31.60 -8.69
CA TRP A 369 22.64 31.77 -7.25
C TRP A 369 23.35 30.68 -6.44
N VAL A 370 23.29 29.41 -6.87
CA VAL A 370 24.01 28.32 -6.22
C VAL A 370 25.52 28.53 -6.32
N ASN A 371 26.04 29.01 -7.45
CA ASN A 371 27.46 29.33 -7.63
C ASN A 371 27.96 30.45 -6.71
N GLU A 372 27.06 31.37 -6.31
CA GLU A 372 27.38 32.48 -5.43
C GLU A 372 27.19 32.14 -3.95
N ALA A 373 26.34 31.17 -3.63
CA ALA A 373 26.00 30.77 -2.27
C ALA A 373 26.83 29.60 -1.71
N GLY A 374 27.35 28.72 -2.58
CA GLY A 374 28.30 27.64 -2.24
C GLY A 374 29.73 28.03 -2.58
#